data_AF-A0A938QV54-F1
#
_entry.id   AF-A0A938QV54-F1
#
_cell.length_a   1.000
_cell.length_b   1.000
_cell.length_c   1.000
_cell.angle_alpha   90.00
_cell.angle_beta   90.00
_cell.angle_gamma   90.00
#
_symmetry.space_group_name_H-M   'P 1'
#
loop_
_entity.id
_entity.type
_entity.pdbx_description
1 polymer ?
#
loop_
_entity_poly.entity_id
_entity_poly.type
_entity_poly.pdbx_seq_one_letter_code
_entity_poly.pdbx_strand_id
1 'polypeptide(L)'
;MPRFLGFVAGPYSLAAPIGDVRQIVAVGADAHAEPEDARAQATTSLATLLGAAPRGAAQAVLAFDHGDITVRVSCCALRGVLDAAAPTPLPSTAARRHTGLVVGAIDDGDGLTLVVDARVLATLAAGGGGP
;
A
#
# COMPACT_ATOMS: atom_id res chain seq x y z
N MET A 1 -2.72 -7.63 -20.12
CA MET A 1 -1.75 -6.79 -19.39
C MET A 1 -2.04 -6.91 -17.91
N PRO A 2 -1.02 -6.99 -17.03
CA PRO A 2 -1.21 -6.95 -15.59
C PRO A 2 -2.00 -5.71 -15.14
N ARG A 3 -2.78 -5.88 -14.08
CA ARG A 3 -3.60 -4.82 -13.47
C ARG A 3 -3.17 -4.56 -12.05
N PHE A 4 -3.06 -3.27 -11.73
CA PHE A 4 -2.64 -2.81 -10.42
C PHE A 4 -3.66 -1.83 -9.85
N LEU A 5 -3.83 -1.81 -8.53
CA LEU A 5 -4.51 -0.71 -7.86
C LEU A 5 -3.45 0.33 -7.48
N GLY A 6 -3.57 1.53 -8.05
CA GLY A 6 -2.71 2.67 -7.75
C GLY A 6 -3.20 3.46 -6.53
N PHE A 7 -2.27 3.90 -5.70
CA PHE A 7 -2.55 4.71 -4.51
C PHE A 7 -1.33 5.54 -4.10
N VAL A 8 -1.54 6.50 -3.20
CA VAL A 8 -0.49 7.43 -2.73
C VAL A 8 -0.27 7.23 -1.25
N ALA A 9 0.98 7.19 -0.80
CA ALA A 9 1.34 7.17 0.61
C ALA A 9 2.42 8.21 0.90
N GLY A 10 2.05 9.32 1.53
CA GLY A 10 2.97 10.44 1.76
C GLY A 10 3.52 10.98 0.42
N PRO A 11 4.86 10.98 0.21
CA PRO A 11 5.46 11.41 -1.05
C PRO A 11 5.46 10.34 -2.16
N TYR A 12 5.02 9.11 -1.88
CA TYR A 12 5.19 7.98 -2.79
C TYR A 12 3.94 7.72 -3.64
N SER A 13 4.13 7.57 -4.96
CA SER A 13 3.17 6.92 -5.86
C SER A 13 3.41 5.41 -5.81
N LEU A 14 2.39 4.65 -5.41
CA LEU A 14 2.47 3.23 -5.16
C LEU A 14 1.40 2.47 -5.94
N ALA A 15 1.64 1.19 -6.14
CA ALA A 15 0.70 0.27 -6.73
C ALA A 15 0.85 -1.13 -6.12
N ALA A 16 -0.22 -1.90 -6.07
CA ALA A 16 -0.19 -3.31 -5.75
C ALA A 16 -0.95 -4.10 -6.83
N PRO A 17 -0.57 -5.36 -7.12
CA PRO A 17 -1.39 -6.22 -7.97
C PRO A 17 -2.82 -6.24 -7.47
N ILE A 18 -3.80 -6.07 -8.36
CA ILE A 18 -5.20 -5.93 -7.94
C ILE A 18 -5.71 -7.18 -7.20
N GLY A 19 -5.15 -8.35 -7.52
CA GLY A 19 -5.48 -9.61 -6.85
C GLY A 19 -5.01 -9.70 -5.40
N ASP A 20 -4.05 -8.87 -5.00
CA ASP A 20 -3.56 -8.82 -3.62
C ASP A 20 -4.39 -7.86 -2.75
N VAL A 21 -5.18 -6.98 -3.38
CA VAL A 21 -6.07 -6.05 -2.67
C VAL A 21 -7.44 -6.71 -2.54
N ARG A 22 -7.76 -7.17 -1.35
CA ARG A 22 -9.04 -7.82 -1.06
C ARG A 22 -10.20 -6.85 -1.13
N GLN A 23 -10.06 -5.68 -0.51
CA GLN A 23 -11.16 -4.72 -0.34
C GLN A 23 -10.65 -3.29 -0.15
N ILE A 24 -11.40 -2.33 -0.69
CA ILE A 24 -11.34 -0.93 -0.27
C ILE A 24 -12.34 -0.78 0.89
N VAL A 25 -11.84 -0.63 2.11
CA VAL A 25 -12.63 -0.65 3.34
C VAL A 25 -13.36 0.68 3.53
N ALA A 26 -12.67 1.80 3.27
CA ALA A 26 -13.21 3.15 3.41
C ALA A 26 -12.47 4.13 2.50
N VAL A 27 -13.12 5.22 2.11
CA VAL A 27 -12.54 6.31 1.31
C VAL A 27 -13.06 7.64 1.83
N GLY A 28 -12.18 8.62 2.04
CA GLY A 28 -12.57 9.98 2.42
C GLY A 28 -12.73 10.15 3.93
N ALA A 29 -13.75 10.89 4.35
CA ALA A 29 -13.95 11.25 5.77
C ALA A 29 -14.13 10.02 6.68
N ASP A 30 -14.66 8.93 6.14
CA ASP A 30 -14.96 7.70 6.87
C ASP A 30 -13.73 6.81 7.12
N ALA A 31 -12.57 7.14 6.53
CA ALA A 31 -11.36 6.32 6.66
C ALA A 31 -10.68 6.40 8.03
N HIS A 32 -11.06 7.35 8.88
CA HIS A 32 -10.63 7.48 10.27
C HIS A 32 -11.59 6.84 11.26
N ALA A 33 -12.69 6.25 10.80
CA ALA A 33 -13.57 5.51 11.69
C ALA A 33 -12.78 4.31 12.25
N GLU A 34 -12.49 4.36 13.55
CA GLU A 34 -12.02 3.20 14.30
C GLU A 34 -12.98 2.04 14.00
N PRO A 35 -12.47 0.82 13.80
CA PRO A 35 -13.35 -0.30 13.57
C PRO A 35 -14.31 -0.45 14.76
N GLU A 36 -15.62 -0.37 14.51
CA GLU A 36 -16.63 -0.62 15.57
C GLU A 36 -16.50 -2.06 16.12
N ASP A 37 -15.94 -2.97 15.33
CA ASP A 37 -15.64 -4.33 15.72
C ASP A 37 -14.29 -4.45 16.45
N ALA A 38 -14.32 -4.86 17.72
CA ALA A 38 -13.12 -5.18 18.50
C ALA A 38 -12.24 -6.32 17.92
N ARG A 39 -12.73 -7.02 16.88
CA ARG A 39 -11.98 -8.03 16.12
C ARG A 39 -11.33 -7.49 14.85
N ALA A 40 -11.70 -6.29 14.43
CA ALA A 40 -11.12 -5.71 13.23
C ALA A 40 -9.71 -5.21 13.53
N GLN A 41 -8.80 -5.60 12.65
CA GLN A 41 -7.40 -5.30 12.75
C GLN A 41 -7.18 -3.78 12.69
N ALA A 42 -6.26 -3.28 13.52
CA ALA A 42 -5.87 -1.88 13.50
C ALA A 42 -5.39 -1.48 12.10
N THR A 43 -5.75 -0.26 11.68
CA THR A 43 -5.32 0.28 10.40
C THR A 43 -3.94 0.90 10.55
N THR A 44 -2.97 0.43 9.76
CA THR A 44 -1.59 0.92 9.79
C THR A 44 -1.34 1.94 8.68
N SER A 45 -0.75 3.10 9.00
CA SER A 45 -0.39 4.11 7.99
C SER A 45 0.72 3.60 7.07
N LEU A 46 0.42 3.49 5.77
CA LEU A 46 1.40 3.06 4.78
C LEU A 46 2.54 4.06 4.61
N ALA A 47 2.25 5.36 4.74
CA ALA A 47 3.28 6.40 4.70
C ALA A 47 4.27 6.22 5.86
N THR A 48 3.76 5.92 7.06
CA THR A 48 4.56 5.68 8.26
C THR A 48 5.40 4.41 8.12
N LEU A 49 4.84 3.32 7.57
CA LEU A 49 5.61 2.11 7.25
C LEU A 49 6.77 2.37 6.28
N LEU A 50 6.62 3.34 5.39
CA LEU A 50 7.65 3.77 4.46
C LEU A 50 8.60 4.84 5.04
N GLY A 51 8.48 5.17 6.33
CA GLY A 51 9.31 6.17 7.01
C GLY A 51 9.01 7.61 6.58
N ALA A 52 7.80 7.89 6.09
CA ALA A 52 7.37 9.20 5.64
C ALA A 52 6.14 9.71 6.40
N ALA A 53 5.96 11.03 6.42
CA ALA A 53 4.75 11.63 6.93
C ALA A 53 3.60 11.46 5.91
N PRO A 54 2.39 11.04 6.35
CA PRO A 54 1.21 11.05 5.49
C PRO A 54 0.90 12.49 5.02
N ARG A 55 0.38 12.62 3.80
CA ARG A 55 -0.05 13.90 3.21
C ARG A 55 -1.57 13.93 3.13
N GLY A 56 -2.15 15.09 3.45
CA GLY A 56 -3.60 15.33 3.37
C GLY A 56 -4.39 14.66 4.51
N ALA A 57 -5.65 15.08 4.65
CA ALA A 57 -6.59 14.53 5.63
C ALA A 57 -7.39 13.32 5.10
N ALA A 58 -7.52 13.23 3.76
CA ALA A 58 -8.23 12.15 3.09
C ALA A 58 -7.39 10.87 3.14
N GLN A 59 -8.01 9.82 3.65
CA GLN A 59 -7.40 8.50 3.71
C GLN A 59 -8.30 7.53 2.97
N ALA A 60 -7.72 6.57 2.26
CA ALA A 60 -8.44 5.36 1.91
C ALA A 60 -7.83 4.22 2.72
N VAL A 61 -8.67 3.31 3.18
CA VAL A 61 -8.23 2.12 3.90
C VAL A 61 -8.35 0.94 2.96
N LEU A 62 -7.23 0.23 2.77
CA LEU A 62 -7.13 -0.94 1.92
C LEU A 62 -6.92 -2.17 2.80
N ALA A 63 -7.65 -3.24 2.50
CA ALA A 63 -7.39 -4.56 3.06
C ALA A 63 -6.55 -5.37 2.07
N PHE A 64 -5.42 -5.87 2.55
CA PHE A 64 -4.55 -6.79 1.82
C PHE A 64 -4.63 -8.16 2.48
N ASP A 65 -4.67 -9.21 1.66
CA ASP A 65 -4.59 -10.59 2.13
C ASP A 65 -3.28 -11.21 1.68
N HIS A 66 -2.61 -11.90 2.61
CA HIS A 66 -1.48 -12.77 2.29
C HIS A 66 -1.53 -14.04 3.13
N GLY A 67 -1.86 -15.16 2.49
CA GLY A 67 -2.10 -16.42 3.20
C GLY A 67 -3.29 -16.26 4.16
N ASP A 68 -3.08 -16.56 5.44
CA ASP A 68 -4.09 -16.42 6.49
C ASP A 68 -4.08 -15.03 7.17
N ILE A 69 -3.21 -14.12 6.72
CA ILE A 69 -3.06 -12.79 7.30
C ILE A 69 -3.79 -11.79 6.41
N THR A 70 -4.87 -11.21 6.94
CA THR A 70 -5.40 -9.94 6.44
C THR A 70 -4.64 -8.81 7.13
N VAL A 71 -4.45 -7.66 6.47
CA VAL A 71 -4.02 -6.41 7.12
C VAL A 71 -4.79 -5.24 6.55
N ARG A 72 -4.98 -4.21 7.38
CA ARG A 72 -5.56 -2.93 6.96
C ARG A 72 -4.49 -1.86 6.91
N VAL A 73 -4.39 -1.16 5.80
CA VAL A 73 -3.45 -0.04 5.66
C VAL A 73 -4.15 1.21 5.15
N SER A 74 -3.79 2.37 5.70
CA SER A 74 -4.27 3.65 5.19
C SER A 74 -3.29 4.25 4.19
N CYS A 75 -3.84 4.81 3.12
CA CYS A 75 -3.14 5.56 2.09
C CYS A 75 -3.78 6.94 1.92
N CYS A 76 -3.03 7.91 1.41
CA CYS A 76 -3.43 9.31 1.26
C CYS A 76 -4.42 9.54 0.10
N ALA A 77 -4.39 8.68 -0.93
CA ALA A 77 -5.30 8.77 -2.06
C ALA A 77 -5.34 7.45 -2.84
N LEU A 78 -6.46 7.17 -3.49
CA LEU A 78 -6.57 6.15 -4.53
C LEU A 78 -6.41 6.81 -5.91
N ARG A 79 -5.63 6.20 -6.79
CA ARG A 79 -5.49 6.61 -8.20
C ARG A 79 -6.35 5.78 -9.15
N GLY A 80 -6.90 4.66 -8.68
CA GLY A 80 -7.72 3.75 -9.48
C GLY A 80 -6.93 2.57 -10.04
N VAL A 81 -7.49 1.88 -11.04
CA VAL A 81 -6.88 0.72 -11.66
C VAL A 81 -5.93 1.16 -12.77
N LEU A 82 -4.70 0.66 -12.74
CA LEU A 82 -3.64 0.91 -13.70
C LEU A 82 -3.42 -0.36 -14.54
N ASP A 83 -3.52 -0.23 -15.86
CA ASP A 83 -3.10 -1.27 -16.81
C ASP A 83 -1.66 -0.98 -17.23
N ALA A 84 -0.70 -1.80 -16.78
CA ALA A 84 0.73 -1.58 -17.04
C ALA A 84 1.46 -2.88 -17.42
N ALA A 85 2.66 -2.74 -17.98
CA ALA A 85 3.55 -3.87 -18.18
C ALA A 85 4.03 -4.46 -16.84
N ALA A 86 4.74 -5.58 -16.88
CA ALA A 86 5.34 -6.15 -15.69
C ALA A 86 6.32 -5.15 -15.03
N PRO A 87 6.42 -5.11 -13.69
CA PRO A 87 7.26 -4.14 -13.00
C PRO A 87 8.74 -4.32 -13.36
N THR A 88 9.43 -3.21 -13.62
CA THR A 88 10.89 -3.21 -13.83
C THR A 88 11.59 -3.17 -12.47
N PRO A 89 12.64 -4.00 -12.24
CA PRO A 89 13.39 -3.98 -10.99
C PRO A 89 14.00 -2.60 -10.69
N LEU A 90 14.00 -2.21 -9.41
CA LEU A 90 14.63 -0.97 -8.98
C LEU A 90 16.16 -1.09 -8.91
N PRO A 91 16.90 0.03 -9.09
CA PRO A 91 18.33 0.06 -8.80
C PRO A 91 18.59 -0.26 -7.32
N SER A 92 19.73 -0.90 -7.05
CA SER A 92 20.08 -1.46 -5.73
C SER A 92 20.05 -0.45 -4.57
N THR A 93 20.31 0.82 -4.83
CA THR A 93 20.26 1.91 -3.85
C THR A 93 18.84 2.24 -3.39
N ALA A 94 17.85 2.15 -4.28
CA ALA A 94 16.44 2.37 -3.98
C ALA A 94 15.83 1.14 -3.30
N ALA A 95 16.15 -0.06 -3.79
CA ALA A 95 15.70 -1.33 -3.19
C ALA A 95 16.13 -1.50 -1.72
N ARG A 96 17.32 -0.98 -1.35
CA ARG A 96 17.83 -1.01 0.03
C ARG A 96 17.04 -0.12 1.01
N ARG A 97 16.38 0.94 0.52
CA ARG A 97 15.59 1.85 1.39
C ARG A 97 14.26 1.24 1.83
N HIS A 98 13.74 0.28 1.05
CA HIS A 98 12.44 -0.33 1.27
C HIS A 98 12.59 -1.85 1.26
N THR A 99 13.43 -2.37 2.17
CA THR A 99 13.92 -3.76 2.21
C THR A 99 12.82 -4.78 1.95
N GLY A 100 12.72 -5.24 0.69
CA GLY A 100 11.75 -6.24 0.23
C GLY A 100 10.32 -5.73 -0.01
N LEU A 101 9.93 -4.55 0.50
CA LEU A 101 8.56 -4.05 0.34
C LEU A 101 8.27 -3.59 -1.09
N VAL A 102 9.27 -3.07 -1.82
CA VAL A 102 9.09 -2.62 -3.20
C VAL A 102 9.75 -3.62 -4.15
N VAL A 103 8.95 -4.23 -5.02
CA VAL A 103 9.40 -5.27 -5.98
C VAL A 103 9.92 -4.69 -7.29
N GLY A 104 9.54 -3.45 -7.60
CA GLY A 104 9.88 -2.79 -8.85
C GLY A 104 9.10 -1.51 -9.03
N ALA A 105 9.08 -1.02 -10.25
CA ALA A 105 8.26 0.12 -10.66
C ALA A 105 7.59 -0.12 -12.01
N ILE A 106 6.43 0.48 -12.17
CA ILE A 106 5.70 0.58 -13.43
C ILE A 106 5.68 2.04 -13.88
N ASP A 107 5.65 2.24 -15.19
CA ASP A 107 5.32 3.52 -15.79
C ASP A 107 3.83 3.50 -16.14
N ASP A 108 3.05 4.41 -15.55
CA ASP A 108 1.61 4.52 -15.77
C ASP A 108 1.22 5.69 -16.69
N GLY A 109 2.20 6.35 -17.31
CA GLY A 109 1.99 7.48 -18.22
C GLY A 109 1.98 8.85 -17.51
N ASP A 110 1.59 8.92 -16.23
CA ASP A 110 1.72 10.13 -15.41
C ASP A 110 3.08 10.16 -14.67
N GLY A 111 3.73 9.01 -14.55
CA GLY A 111 5.06 8.89 -14.00
C GLY A 111 5.37 7.50 -13.48
N LEU A 112 6.44 7.42 -12.69
CA LEU A 112 6.93 6.18 -12.13
C LEU A 112 6.19 5.84 -10.83
N THR A 113 5.56 4.68 -10.80
CA THR A 113 4.78 4.17 -9.66
C THR A 113 5.45 2.91 -9.11
N LEU A 114 5.75 2.91 -7.81
CA LEU A 114 6.45 1.79 -7.16
C LEU A 114 5.47 0.65 -6.87
N VAL A 115 5.83 -0.58 -7.21
CA VAL A 115 4.98 -1.73 -6.94
C VAL A 115 5.37 -2.36 -5.60
N VAL A 116 4.41 -2.46 -4.69
CA VAL A 116 4.62 -3.04 -3.36
C VAL A 116 4.32 -4.55 -3.34
N ASP A 117 5.06 -5.29 -2.53
CA ASP A 117 4.80 -6.68 -2.21
C ASP A 117 3.78 -6.79 -1.08
N ALA A 118 2.59 -7.32 -1.36
CA ALA A 118 1.55 -7.51 -0.36
C ALA A 118 1.97 -8.47 0.77
N ARG A 119 2.86 -9.43 0.50
CA ARG A 119 3.40 -10.33 1.53
C ARG A 119 4.24 -9.59 2.56
N VAL A 120 5.15 -8.74 2.08
CA VAL A 120 6.04 -7.97 2.95
C VAL A 120 5.22 -6.90 3.66
N LEU A 121 4.27 -6.28 2.97
CA LEU A 121 3.33 -5.34 3.57
C LEU A 121 2.52 -5.97 4.71
N ALA A 122 1.95 -7.16 4.49
CA ALA A 122 1.20 -7.90 5.51
C ALA A 122 2.09 -8.25 6.72
N THR A 123 3.31 -8.70 6.48
CA THR A 123 4.27 -8.99 7.56
C THR A 123 4.61 -7.74 8.38
N LEU A 124 4.89 -6.61 7.72
CA LEU A 124 5.24 -5.35 8.39
C LEU A 124 4.06 -4.76 9.15
N ALA A 125 2.85 -4.82 8.58
CA ALA A 125 1.65 -4.27 9.20
C ALA A 125 1.12 -5.17 10.35
N ALA A 126 1.28 -6.49 10.26
CA ALA A 126 0.91 -7.42 11.33
C ALA A 126 1.94 -7.42 12.47
N GLY A 127 3.23 -7.21 12.17
CA GLY A 127 4.33 -7.20 13.12
C GLY A 127 4.59 -5.85 13.78
N GLY A 128 3.58 -4.99 13.94
CA GLY A 128 3.67 -3.61 14.47
C GLY A 128 4.12 -3.46 15.93
N GLY A 129 5.19 -4.13 16.35
CA GLY A 129 6.08 -3.74 17.44
C GLY A 129 7.46 -3.51 16.84
N GLY A 130 8.04 -2.33 17.05
CA GLY A 130 9.39 -2.01 16.58
C GLY A 130 10.48 -2.94 17.14
N PRO A 131 11.74 -2.75 16.75
CA PRO A 131 12.83 -3.17 17.63
C PRO A 131 12.65 -2.61 19.05
#